data_AF-A0A4R1UJV7-F1
#
_entry.id   AF-A0A4R1UJV7-F1
#
_cell.length_a   1.000
_cell.length_b   1.000
_cell.length_c   1.000
_cell.angle_alpha   90.00
_cell.angle_beta   90.00
_cell.angle_gamma   90.00
#
_symmetry.space_group_name_H-M   'P 1'
#
loop_
_entity.id
_entity.type
_entity.pdbx_description
1 polymer ?
#
loop_
_entity_poly.entity_id
_entity_poly.type
_entity_poly.pdbx_seq_one_letter_code
_entity_poly.pdbx_strand_id
1 'polypeptide(L)'
;MSAAALATRSSSAVQPLGDHMSKRNFARLAAYIYEESGIKMPESKKTMLEGRLRRRQRATGSTTLDAYCDLLFTAENLPSEGLALINAVTTNKTDFFREPGHFDYLSNVILPEMAARGVRSIRAWSAACSTGPEPYTLAMVLDDHAETSGGPSYGILATDLDTDVLDTARAGIYPAELVEPVPPALQRKYVMFSRDPKRRDVRMVPALRSAIGFARLNLMDDHYPVGEPMHLIFCRNVLIYFDKPTQRKVVAQLVDCLKPGGHLFLGHSESITGHDLPLTQVANTVFRKG
;
A
#
# COMPACT_ATOMS: atom_id res chain seq x y z
N MET A 1 18.38 -55.07 1.07
CA MET A 1 18.55 -54.53 -0.29
C MET A 1 17.43 -53.53 -0.55
N SER A 2 17.79 -52.33 -0.99
CA SER A 2 16.94 -51.14 -1.18
C SER A 2 16.37 -51.07 -2.60
N ALA A 3 15.20 -50.46 -2.76
CA ALA A 3 14.83 -49.53 -3.85
C ALA A 3 13.43 -48.97 -3.54
N ALA A 4 13.25 -47.75 -3.02
CA ALA A 4 13.54 -46.41 -3.55
C ALA A 4 12.30 -45.78 -4.23
N ALA A 5 11.88 -44.66 -3.63
CA ALA A 5 10.73 -43.84 -3.95
C ALA A 5 10.89 -43.06 -5.27
N LEU A 6 9.77 -42.89 -6.00
CA LEU A 6 9.64 -41.92 -7.08
C LEU A 6 9.54 -40.51 -6.48
N ALA A 7 10.63 -39.76 -6.52
CA ALA A 7 10.62 -38.31 -6.42
C ALA A 7 10.64 -37.73 -7.85
N THR A 8 9.57 -37.04 -8.23
CA THR A 8 9.50 -36.22 -9.45
C THR A 8 10.50 -35.08 -9.33
N ARG A 9 11.56 -35.15 -10.14
CA ARG A 9 12.59 -34.12 -10.22
C ARG A 9 12.02 -32.87 -10.89
N SER A 10 11.90 -31.78 -10.12
CA SER A 10 11.81 -30.42 -10.67
C SER A 10 13.08 -30.12 -11.45
N SER A 11 13.00 -30.10 -12.78
CA SER A 11 14.07 -29.65 -13.66
C SER A 11 14.25 -28.13 -13.47
N SER A 12 15.34 -27.71 -12.83
CA SER A 12 15.75 -26.31 -12.83
C SER A 12 16.25 -25.97 -14.23
N ALA A 13 15.42 -25.35 -15.07
CA ALA A 13 15.84 -24.84 -16.36
C ALA A 13 17.06 -23.92 -16.18
N VAL A 14 18.17 -24.27 -16.84
CA VAL A 14 19.39 -23.46 -16.84
C VAL A 14 19.08 -22.15 -17.55
N GLN A 15 19.18 -21.03 -16.84
CA GLN A 15 18.94 -19.71 -17.42
C GLN A 15 20.03 -19.39 -18.45
N PRO A 16 19.69 -18.93 -19.66
CA PRO A 16 20.68 -18.51 -20.64
C PRO A 16 21.47 -17.29 -20.13
N LEU A 17 22.79 -17.31 -20.30
CA LEU A 17 23.62 -16.12 -20.13
C LEU A 17 23.16 -15.04 -21.13
N GLY A 18 22.72 -13.89 -20.63
CA GLY A 18 22.22 -12.78 -21.47
C GLY A 18 20.76 -12.88 -21.91
N ASP A 19 19.92 -13.63 -21.19
CA ASP A 19 18.45 -13.63 -21.41
C ASP A 19 17.87 -12.24 -21.13
N HIS A 20 17.63 -11.44 -22.16
CA HIS A 20 17.03 -10.11 -22.08
C HIS A 20 15.67 -10.07 -22.75
N MET A 21 14.81 -9.19 -22.30
CA MET A 21 13.49 -9.01 -22.87
C MET A 21 13.56 -8.23 -24.19
N SER A 22 12.80 -8.65 -25.19
CA SER A 22 12.67 -7.93 -26.45
C SER A 22 12.04 -6.54 -26.26
N LYS A 23 12.32 -5.60 -27.17
CA LYS A 23 11.66 -4.27 -27.17
C LYS A 23 10.13 -4.39 -27.32
N ARG A 24 9.67 -5.37 -28.12
CA ARG A 24 8.24 -5.66 -28.31
C ARG A 24 7.57 -6.04 -26.99
N ASN A 25 8.14 -7.00 -26.27
CA ASN A 25 7.56 -7.48 -25.01
C ASN A 25 7.68 -6.43 -23.90
N PHE A 26 8.77 -5.66 -23.88
CA PHE A 26 8.87 -4.52 -22.96
C PHE A 26 7.76 -3.50 -23.21
N ALA A 27 7.53 -3.08 -24.46
CA ALA A 27 6.48 -2.12 -24.79
C ALA A 27 5.08 -2.65 -24.42
N ARG A 28 4.82 -3.95 -24.66
CA ARG A 28 3.56 -4.60 -24.30
C ARG A 28 3.33 -4.65 -22.79
N LEU A 29 4.35 -5.01 -22.01
CA LEU A 29 4.27 -4.97 -20.54
C LEU A 29 4.12 -3.55 -20.02
N ALA A 30 4.87 -2.59 -20.57
CA ALA A 30 4.78 -1.19 -20.17
C ALA A 30 3.37 -0.62 -20.39
N ALA A 31 2.73 -0.95 -21.51
CA ALA A 31 1.35 -0.57 -21.80
C ALA A 31 0.39 -1.21 -20.79
N TYR A 32 0.47 -2.53 -20.59
CA TYR A 32 -0.39 -3.24 -19.64
C TYR A 32 -0.25 -2.73 -18.21
N ILE A 33 0.99 -2.52 -17.72
CA ILE A 33 1.25 -1.97 -16.39
C ILE A 33 0.64 -0.57 -16.24
N TYR A 34 0.77 0.28 -17.27
CA TYR A 34 0.20 1.61 -17.23
C TYR A 34 -1.33 1.58 -17.22
N GLU A 35 -1.96 0.74 -18.05
CA GLU A 35 -3.41 0.58 -18.11
C GLU A 35 -3.98 0.06 -16.78
N GLU A 36 -3.34 -0.94 -16.19
CA GLU A 36 -3.82 -1.59 -14.96
C GLU A 36 -3.49 -0.82 -13.69
N SER A 37 -2.41 -0.04 -13.65
CA SER A 37 -1.92 0.57 -12.40
C SER A 37 -1.54 2.03 -12.48
N GLY A 38 -1.55 2.65 -13.67
CA GLY A 38 -1.08 4.02 -13.89
C GLY A 38 0.45 4.19 -13.80
N ILE A 39 1.20 3.14 -13.44
CA ILE A 39 2.64 3.21 -13.25
C ILE A 39 3.36 3.31 -14.60
N LYS A 40 4.17 4.36 -14.76
CA LYS A 40 4.99 4.53 -15.96
C LYS A 40 6.24 3.67 -15.95
N MET A 41 6.44 2.96 -17.07
CA MET A 41 7.61 2.12 -17.34
C MET A 41 8.38 2.61 -18.57
N PRO A 42 9.15 3.73 -18.46
CA PRO A 42 10.01 4.18 -19.56
C PRO A 42 11.15 3.17 -19.82
N GLU A 43 11.75 3.21 -21.01
CA GLU A 43 12.82 2.27 -21.42
C GLU A 43 13.98 2.20 -20.41
N SER A 44 14.29 3.30 -19.72
CA SER A 44 15.32 3.34 -18.66
C SER A 44 15.03 2.41 -17.48
N LYS A 45 13.77 1.98 -17.28
CA LYS A 45 13.36 1.02 -16.26
C LYS A 45 13.33 -0.43 -16.74
N LYS A 46 13.69 -0.71 -18.01
CA LYS A 46 13.65 -2.06 -18.58
C LYS A 46 14.46 -3.07 -17.78
N THR A 47 15.71 -2.76 -17.45
CA THR A 47 16.58 -3.65 -16.67
C THR A 47 16.02 -3.94 -15.27
N MET A 48 15.38 -2.94 -14.65
CA MET A 48 14.70 -3.12 -13.37
C MET A 48 13.53 -4.11 -13.53
N LEU A 49 12.68 -3.92 -14.54
CA LEU A 49 11.56 -4.81 -14.83
C LEU A 49 12.04 -6.25 -15.08
N GLU A 50 13.06 -6.43 -15.92
CA GLU A 50 13.68 -7.75 -16.16
C GLU A 50 14.09 -8.42 -14.85
N GLY A 51 14.76 -7.68 -13.95
CA GLY A 51 15.19 -8.17 -12.64
C GLY A 51 14.02 -8.65 -11.77
N ARG A 52 12.92 -7.90 -11.74
CA ARG A 52 11.73 -8.24 -10.95
C ARG A 52 10.97 -9.45 -11.51
N LEU A 53 10.95 -9.61 -12.83
CA LEU A 53 10.27 -10.73 -13.49
C LEU A 53 11.04 -12.05 -13.41
N ARG A 54 12.33 -12.06 -13.06
CA ARG A 54 13.11 -13.31 -12.92
C ARG A 54 12.50 -14.31 -11.95
N ARG A 55 11.86 -13.84 -10.88
CA ARG A 55 11.19 -14.73 -9.93
C ARG A 55 9.96 -15.39 -10.57
N ARG A 56 9.19 -14.63 -11.34
CA ARG A 56 8.00 -15.14 -12.05
C ARG A 56 8.35 -16.07 -13.21
N GLN A 57 9.36 -15.70 -14.01
CA GLN A 57 9.92 -16.56 -15.06
C GLN A 57 10.26 -17.96 -14.51
N ARG A 58 10.96 -18.02 -13.37
CA ARG A 58 11.31 -19.30 -12.72
C ARG A 58 10.09 -20.04 -12.18
N ALA A 59 9.16 -19.31 -11.56
CA ALA A 59 7.94 -19.91 -10.99
C ALA A 59 7.03 -20.57 -12.04
N THR A 60 7.04 -20.06 -13.28
CA THR A 60 6.26 -20.60 -14.40
C THR A 60 7.02 -21.63 -15.24
N GLY A 61 8.29 -21.90 -14.92
CA GLY A 61 9.15 -22.80 -15.72
C GLY A 61 9.54 -22.24 -17.09
N SER A 62 9.33 -20.95 -17.33
CA SER A 62 9.66 -20.29 -18.61
C SER A 62 11.18 -20.22 -18.81
N THR A 63 11.65 -20.67 -19.96
CA THR A 63 13.10 -20.74 -20.27
C THR A 63 13.74 -19.38 -20.48
N THR A 64 13.00 -18.42 -21.06
CA THR A 64 13.44 -17.04 -21.31
C THR A 64 12.43 -16.03 -20.78
N LEU A 65 12.86 -14.78 -20.60
CA LEU A 65 11.93 -13.70 -20.24
C LEU A 65 10.88 -13.46 -21.32
N ASP A 66 11.27 -13.52 -22.60
CA ASP A 66 10.31 -13.36 -23.69
C ASP A 66 9.28 -14.49 -23.70
N ALA A 67 9.67 -15.74 -23.42
CA ALA A 67 8.72 -16.85 -23.29
C ALA A 67 7.75 -16.64 -22.12
N TYR A 68 8.23 -16.11 -20.99
CA TYR A 68 7.36 -15.72 -19.89
C TYR A 68 6.39 -14.62 -20.28
N CYS A 69 6.84 -13.60 -21.02
CA CYS A 69 5.98 -12.51 -21.48
C CYS A 69 4.89 -13.02 -22.42
N ASP A 70 5.22 -13.89 -23.37
CA ASP A 70 4.25 -14.47 -24.29
C ASP A 70 3.22 -15.34 -23.54
N LEU A 71 3.67 -16.14 -22.55
CA LEU A 71 2.81 -16.93 -21.67
C LEU A 71 1.84 -16.04 -20.86
N LEU A 72 2.37 -14.99 -20.21
CA LEU A 72 1.59 -14.08 -19.37
C LEU A 72 0.34 -13.57 -20.08
N PHE A 73 0.47 -13.19 -21.36
CA PHE A 73 -0.64 -12.60 -22.10
C PHE A 73 -1.53 -13.60 -22.84
N THR A 74 -1.44 -14.89 -22.53
CA THR A 74 -2.47 -15.85 -22.94
C THR A 74 -3.74 -15.63 -22.11
N ALA A 75 -4.92 -15.89 -22.70
CA ALA A 75 -6.20 -15.68 -22.01
C ALA A 75 -6.31 -16.49 -20.70
N GLU A 76 -5.69 -17.66 -20.65
CA GLU A 76 -5.65 -18.52 -19.46
C GLU A 76 -4.80 -17.95 -18.33
N ASN A 77 -3.63 -17.36 -18.65
CA ASN A 77 -2.67 -16.92 -17.64
C ASN A 77 -2.79 -15.43 -17.28
N LEU A 78 -3.39 -14.60 -18.13
CA LEU A 78 -3.47 -13.15 -17.91
C LEU A 78 -4.08 -12.77 -16.54
N PRO A 79 -5.15 -13.40 -16.05
CA PRO A 79 -5.72 -13.03 -14.75
C PRO A 79 -4.75 -13.23 -13.57
N SER A 80 -4.01 -14.34 -13.56
CA SER A 80 -3.11 -14.69 -12.44
C SER A 80 -1.72 -14.08 -12.59
N GLU A 81 -1.12 -14.17 -13.78
CA GLU A 81 0.21 -13.60 -14.05
C GLU A 81 0.16 -12.07 -14.22
N GLY A 82 -0.96 -11.51 -14.67
CA GLY A 82 -1.19 -10.06 -14.66
C GLY A 82 -1.14 -9.49 -13.25
N LEU A 83 -1.85 -10.11 -12.29
CA LEU A 83 -1.77 -9.73 -10.88
C LEU A 83 -0.33 -9.88 -10.34
N ALA A 84 0.33 -11.00 -10.64
CA ALA A 84 1.70 -11.24 -10.18
C ALA A 84 2.71 -10.24 -10.79
N LEU A 85 2.49 -9.81 -12.04
CA LEU A 85 3.24 -8.74 -12.68
C LEU A 85 3.05 -7.42 -11.94
N ILE A 86 1.81 -7.04 -11.63
CA ILE A 86 1.51 -5.82 -10.88
C ILE A 86 2.20 -5.84 -9.50
N ASN A 87 2.05 -6.90 -8.72
CA ASN A 87 2.74 -7.05 -7.43
C ASN A 87 4.27 -6.99 -7.56
N ALA A 88 4.82 -7.47 -8.69
CA ALA A 88 6.25 -7.38 -8.91
C ALA A 88 6.71 -5.95 -9.20
N VAL A 89 5.92 -5.09 -9.85
CA VAL A 89 6.37 -3.77 -10.32
C VAL A 89 6.00 -2.61 -9.39
N THR A 90 5.09 -2.82 -8.45
CA THR A 90 4.78 -1.87 -7.36
C THR A 90 6.02 -1.60 -6.51
N THR A 91 6.13 -0.38 -5.97
CA THR A 91 7.28 0.02 -5.12
C THR A 91 6.76 0.33 -3.73
N ASN A 92 7.08 -0.55 -2.78
CA ASN A 92 6.34 -0.66 -1.53
C ASN A 92 7.09 -0.11 -0.31
N LYS A 93 7.91 0.94 -0.48
CA LYS A 93 8.69 1.51 0.64
C LYS A 93 7.77 2.33 1.56
N THR A 94 7.59 1.82 2.78
CA THR A 94 6.82 2.46 3.85
C THR A 94 7.50 2.17 5.19
N ASP A 95 7.32 3.06 6.15
CA ASP A 95 7.93 2.99 7.48
C ASP A 95 6.89 3.47 8.53
N PHE A 96 6.98 2.96 9.75
CA PHE A 96 6.13 3.45 10.85
C PHE A 96 6.43 4.93 11.11
N PHE A 97 5.41 5.73 11.39
CA PHE A 97 5.54 7.17 11.66
C PHE A 97 6.26 7.96 10.55
N ARG A 98 6.22 7.49 9.30
CA ARG A 98 6.70 8.26 8.15
C ARG A 98 5.96 9.60 8.09
N GLU A 99 6.68 10.71 7.93
CA GLU A 99 6.13 12.08 7.94
C GLU A 99 5.36 12.38 9.25
N PRO A 100 6.06 12.37 10.41
CA PRO A 100 5.43 12.41 11.74
C PRO A 100 4.56 13.65 11.96
N GLY A 101 4.89 14.79 11.31
CA GLY A 101 4.10 16.02 11.40
C GLY A 101 2.62 15.86 11.00
N HIS A 102 2.27 14.88 10.15
CA HIS A 102 0.87 14.57 9.88
C HIS A 102 0.14 14.00 11.10
N PHE A 103 0.81 13.12 11.85
CA PHE A 103 0.24 12.50 13.04
C PHE A 103 0.25 13.48 14.23
N ASP A 104 1.22 14.39 14.30
CA ASP A 104 1.24 15.48 15.26
C ASP A 104 0.05 16.43 15.02
N TYR A 105 -0.18 16.84 13.77
CA TYR A 105 -1.32 17.69 13.41
C TYR A 105 -2.66 16.98 13.65
N LEU A 106 -2.74 15.68 13.33
CA LEU A 106 -3.90 14.86 13.62
C LEU A 106 -4.23 14.87 15.12
N SER A 107 -3.23 14.57 15.96
CA SER A 107 -3.41 14.42 17.41
C SER A 107 -3.71 15.74 18.12
N ASN A 108 -3.01 16.81 17.74
CA ASN A 108 -3.05 18.08 18.46
C ASN A 108 -4.13 19.04 17.95
N VAL A 109 -4.63 18.86 16.72
CA VAL A 109 -5.59 19.78 16.10
C VAL A 109 -6.86 19.06 15.68
N ILE A 110 -6.76 18.09 14.76
CA ILE A 110 -7.94 17.49 14.13
C ILE A 110 -8.79 16.69 15.12
N LEU A 111 -8.17 15.82 15.94
CA LEU A 111 -8.91 14.98 16.89
C LEU A 111 -9.62 15.80 17.98
N PRO A 112 -8.98 16.78 18.63
CA PRO A 112 -9.66 17.71 19.54
C PRO A 112 -10.83 18.46 18.89
N GLU A 113 -10.67 18.97 17.67
CA GLU A 113 -11.75 19.65 16.94
C GLU A 113 -12.92 18.71 16.64
N MET A 114 -12.64 17.47 16.21
CA MET A 114 -13.66 16.47 15.95
C MET A 114 -14.44 16.12 17.24
N ALA A 115 -13.74 15.94 18.36
CA ALA A 115 -14.35 15.68 19.66
C ALA A 115 -15.25 16.85 20.11
N ALA A 116 -14.78 18.10 19.99
CA ALA A 116 -15.55 19.30 20.32
C ALA A 116 -16.83 19.45 19.46
N ARG A 117 -16.79 18.98 18.20
CA ARG A 117 -17.94 18.91 17.29
C ARG A 117 -18.88 17.74 17.59
N GLY A 118 -18.59 16.92 18.59
CA GLY A 118 -19.42 15.77 18.98
C GLY A 118 -19.27 14.55 18.07
N VAL A 119 -18.18 14.44 17.28
CA VAL A 119 -17.90 13.21 16.52
C VAL A 119 -17.71 12.05 17.51
N ARG A 120 -18.50 10.98 17.34
CA ARG A 120 -18.49 9.80 18.22
C ARG A 120 -17.79 8.58 17.61
N SER A 121 -17.61 8.57 16.29
CA SER A 121 -16.92 7.50 15.58
C SER A 121 -16.17 8.05 14.37
N ILE A 122 -14.89 7.75 14.27
CA ILE A 122 -14.01 8.14 13.17
C ILE A 122 -13.90 6.98 12.19
N ARG A 123 -14.10 7.30 10.91
CA ARG A 123 -13.80 6.42 9.79
C ARG A 123 -12.62 7.00 9.04
N ALA A 124 -11.54 6.23 8.96
CA ALA A 124 -10.34 6.64 8.26
C ALA A 124 -10.02 5.66 7.13
N TRP A 125 -9.29 6.14 6.14
CA TRP A 125 -8.83 5.34 5.03
C TRP A 125 -7.35 5.59 4.77
N SER A 126 -6.53 4.54 4.82
CA SER A 126 -5.16 4.54 4.26
C SER A 126 -5.21 3.94 2.85
N ALA A 127 -5.12 4.81 1.84
CA ALA A 127 -5.15 4.48 0.43
C ALA A 127 -3.70 4.31 -0.08
N ALA A 128 -3.38 3.12 -0.61
CA ALA A 128 -2.02 2.63 -0.87
C ALA A 128 -1.22 2.33 0.41
N CYS A 129 -1.78 1.48 1.27
CA CYS A 129 -1.24 1.19 2.59
C CYS A 129 0.06 0.37 2.60
N SER A 130 0.48 -0.19 1.46
CA SER A 130 1.63 -1.07 1.29
C SER A 130 1.59 -2.19 2.34
N THR A 131 2.71 -2.46 3.02
CA THR A 131 2.86 -3.53 4.02
C THR A 131 2.18 -3.20 5.36
N GLY A 132 1.47 -2.09 5.49
CA GLY A 132 0.65 -1.76 6.66
C GLY A 132 1.23 -0.82 7.74
N PRO A 133 2.49 -0.36 7.75
CA PRO A 133 2.95 0.61 8.75
C PRO A 133 2.08 1.87 8.89
N GLU A 134 1.60 2.45 7.78
CA GLU A 134 0.74 3.64 7.84
C GLU A 134 -0.60 3.41 8.58
N PRO A 135 -1.45 2.42 8.21
CA PRO A 135 -2.69 2.19 8.94
C PRO A 135 -2.46 1.77 10.39
N TYR A 136 -1.35 1.06 10.71
CA TYR A 136 -1.02 0.77 12.11
C TYR A 136 -0.59 2.01 12.89
N THR A 137 0.23 2.90 12.30
CA THR A 137 0.55 4.19 12.94
C THR A 137 -0.72 5.00 13.19
N LEU A 138 -1.62 5.08 12.20
CA LEU A 138 -2.90 5.76 12.35
C LEU A 138 -3.74 5.13 13.47
N ALA A 139 -3.81 3.79 13.53
CA ALA A 139 -4.51 3.09 14.60
C ALA A 139 -3.92 3.40 15.99
N MET A 140 -2.59 3.38 16.14
CA MET A 140 -1.92 3.72 17.40
C MET A 140 -2.29 5.12 17.89
N VAL A 141 -2.32 6.10 16.97
CA VAL A 141 -2.64 7.51 17.28
C VAL A 141 -4.11 7.67 17.66
N LEU A 142 -5.03 7.06 16.90
CA LEU A 142 -6.46 7.13 17.18
C LEU A 142 -6.84 6.44 18.50
N ASP A 143 -6.24 5.26 18.75
CA ASP A 143 -6.47 4.50 19.97
C ASP A 143 -5.94 5.22 21.23
N ASP A 144 -4.74 5.80 21.13
CA ASP A 144 -4.14 6.56 22.24
C ASP A 144 -4.97 7.80 22.57
N HIS A 145 -5.47 8.51 21.55
CA HIS A 145 -6.38 9.64 21.76
C HIS A 145 -7.73 9.21 22.37
N ALA A 146 -8.31 8.10 21.89
CA ALA A 146 -9.58 7.60 22.39
C ALA A 146 -9.50 7.22 23.88
N GLU A 147 -8.43 6.53 24.29
CA GLU A 147 -8.24 6.15 25.70
C GLU A 147 -7.95 7.35 26.60
N THR A 148 -7.12 8.29 26.17
CA THR A 148 -6.71 9.44 27.00
C THR A 148 -7.81 10.48 27.17
N SER A 149 -8.63 10.69 26.15
CA SER A 149 -9.61 11.77 26.09
C SER A 149 -11.06 11.29 26.18
N GLY A 150 -11.31 9.98 26.30
CA GLY A 150 -12.64 9.39 26.15
C GLY A 150 -13.23 9.66 24.75
N GLY A 151 -12.34 9.78 23.76
CA GLY A 151 -12.61 10.24 22.41
C GLY A 151 -13.43 9.25 21.57
N PRO A 152 -13.72 9.59 20.31
CA PRO A 152 -14.52 8.73 19.45
C PRO A 152 -13.90 7.35 19.25
N SER A 153 -14.76 6.34 19.10
CA SER A 153 -14.36 5.05 18.52
C SER A 153 -13.78 5.25 17.11
N TYR A 154 -13.04 4.27 16.59
CA TYR A 154 -12.49 4.38 15.24
C TYR A 154 -12.54 3.07 14.46
N GLY A 155 -12.54 3.20 13.14
CA GLY A 155 -12.31 2.10 12.19
C GLY A 155 -11.51 2.61 11.00
N ILE A 156 -10.59 1.77 10.53
CA ILE A 156 -9.67 2.10 9.43
C ILE A 156 -9.91 1.13 8.28
N LEU A 157 -10.17 1.66 7.10
CA LEU A 157 -10.00 0.92 5.86
C LEU A 157 -8.55 1.11 5.40
N ALA A 158 -7.86 0.03 5.05
CA ALA A 158 -6.53 0.07 4.48
C ALA A 158 -6.57 -0.67 3.15
N THR A 159 -6.21 0.01 2.06
CA THR A 159 -6.26 -0.58 0.73
C THR A 159 -4.97 -0.46 -0.02
N ASP A 160 -4.68 -1.47 -0.83
CA ASP A 160 -3.57 -1.45 -1.78
C ASP A 160 -3.94 -2.22 -3.05
N LEU A 161 -3.20 -1.97 -4.12
CA LEU A 161 -3.31 -2.72 -5.37
C LEU A 161 -2.60 -4.07 -5.25
N ASP A 162 -1.48 -4.09 -4.52
CA ASP A 162 -0.58 -5.23 -4.36
C ASP A 162 -1.09 -6.18 -3.25
N THR A 163 -1.38 -7.41 -3.63
CA THR A 163 -1.93 -8.40 -2.68
C THR A 163 -0.88 -8.97 -1.73
N ASP A 164 0.39 -9.03 -2.14
CA ASP A 164 1.46 -9.62 -1.34
C ASP A 164 1.78 -8.72 -0.12
N VAL A 165 1.73 -7.40 -0.32
CA VAL A 165 1.90 -6.45 0.79
C VAL A 165 0.67 -6.38 1.69
N LEU A 166 -0.54 -6.55 1.14
CA LEU A 166 -1.76 -6.65 1.96
C LEU A 166 -1.72 -7.85 2.89
N ASP A 167 -1.19 -8.99 2.46
CA ASP A 167 -1.03 -10.16 3.32
C ASP A 167 -0.03 -9.91 4.45
N THR A 168 1.04 -9.18 4.17
CA THR A 168 1.98 -8.70 5.20
C THR A 168 1.28 -7.77 6.21
N ALA A 169 0.49 -6.82 5.70
CA ALA A 169 -0.24 -5.86 6.52
C ALA A 169 -1.27 -6.54 7.44
N ARG A 170 -2.02 -7.51 6.90
CA ARG A 170 -2.98 -8.34 7.66
C ARG A 170 -2.30 -9.16 8.75
N ALA A 171 -1.14 -9.75 8.46
CA ALA A 171 -0.39 -10.50 9.47
C ALA A 171 0.06 -9.60 10.62
N GLY A 172 0.43 -8.35 10.29
CA GLY A 172 0.92 -7.34 11.21
C GLY A 172 2.23 -7.75 11.87
N ILE A 173 3.06 -8.52 11.17
CA ILE A 173 4.36 -9.04 11.64
C ILE A 173 5.46 -8.32 10.87
N TYR A 174 6.42 -7.74 11.60
CA TYR A 174 7.45 -6.87 11.03
C TYR A 174 8.82 -7.18 11.66
N PRO A 175 9.93 -6.93 10.95
CA PRO A 175 11.25 -6.85 11.59
C PRO A 175 11.24 -5.79 12.71
N ALA A 176 11.90 -6.05 13.83
CA ALA A 176 11.95 -5.13 14.97
C ALA A 176 12.53 -3.76 14.59
N GLU A 177 13.46 -3.74 13.63
CA GLU A 177 14.10 -2.52 13.15
C GLU A 177 13.08 -1.58 12.46
N LEU A 178 12.01 -2.13 11.87
CA LEU A 178 10.98 -1.33 11.19
C LEU A 178 10.11 -0.53 12.16
N VAL A 179 9.99 -0.96 13.41
CA VAL A 179 9.20 -0.28 14.44
C VAL A 179 10.02 0.66 15.32
N GLU A 180 11.34 0.77 15.10
CA GLU A 180 12.20 1.72 15.84
C GLU A 180 11.67 3.16 15.85
N PRO A 181 11.09 3.71 14.77
CA PRO A 181 10.53 5.06 14.78
C PRO A 181 9.27 5.23 15.64
N VAL A 182 8.62 4.14 16.08
CA VAL A 182 7.42 4.21 16.92
C VAL A 182 7.80 4.77 18.29
N PRO A 183 7.08 5.77 18.85
CA PRO A 183 7.37 6.29 20.18
C PRO A 183 7.38 5.20 21.28
N PRO A 184 8.31 5.22 22.25
CA PRO A 184 8.46 4.14 23.23
C PRO A 184 7.20 3.83 24.06
N ALA A 185 6.37 4.83 24.34
CA ALA A 185 5.08 4.62 25.02
C ALA A 185 4.12 3.78 24.17
N LEU A 186 4.02 4.10 22.88
CA LEU A 186 3.18 3.37 21.93
C LEU A 186 3.76 1.99 21.61
N GLN A 187 5.09 1.85 21.54
CA GLN A 187 5.72 0.52 21.38
C GLN A 187 5.31 -0.42 22.52
N ARG A 188 5.43 0.02 23.78
CA ARG A 188 5.07 -0.79 24.95
C ARG A 188 3.60 -1.21 24.94
N LYS A 189 2.72 -0.37 24.40
CA LYS A 189 1.28 -0.63 24.36
C LYS A 189 0.85 -1.51 23.18
N TYR A 190 1.44 -1.30 22.00
CA TYR A 190 0.90 -1.83 20.74
C TYR A 190 1.82 -2.82 20.00
N VAL A 191 3.06 -3.00 20.44
CA VAL A 191 4.03 -3.88 19.79
C VAL A 191 4.33 -5.07 20.69
N MET A 192 4.04 -6.27 20.17
CA MET A 192 4.33 -7.53 20.83
C MET A 192 5.69 -8.06 20.37
N PHE A 193 6.62 -8.22 21.31
CA PHE A 193 7.91 -8.85 21.05
C PHE A 193 7.82 -10.37 21.23
N SER A 194 8.53 -11.11 20.39
CA SER A 194 8.66 -12.56 20.53
C SER A 194 9.30 -12.92 21.88
N ARG A 195 8.81 -13.98 22.51
CA ARG A 195 9.47 -14.60 23.69
C ARG A 195 10.66 -15.47 23.30
N ASP A 196 10.72 -15.90 22.04
CA ASP A 196 11.88 -16.61 21.49
C ASP A 196 12.98 -15.59 21.15
N PRO A 197 14.14 -15.62 21.83
CA PRO A 197 15.23 -14.67 21.60
C PRO A 197 15.90 -14.81 20.22
N LYS A 198 15.65 -15.91 19.48
CA LYS A 198 16.15 -16.09 18.11
C LYS A 198 15.31 -15.35 17.07
N ARG A 199 14.07 -14.97 17.43
CA ARG A 199 13.17 -14.23 16.57
C ARG A 199 13.35 -12.75 16.77
N ARG A 200 13.60 -12.04 15.66
CA ARG A 200 13.75 -10.57 15.63
C ARG A 200 12.54 -9.86 15.05
N ASP A 201 11.44 -10.56 14.84
CA ASP A 201 10.19 -9.99 14.38
C ASP A 201 9.28 -9.65 15.56
N VAL A 202 8.50 -8.59 15.37
CA VAL A 202 7.48 -8.09 16.27
C VAL A 202 6.11 -8.25 15.63
N ARG A 203 5.06 -8.15 16.43
CA ARG A 203 3.69 -8.21 15.93
C ARG A 203 2.82 -7.13 16.53
N MET A 204 1.97 -6.51 15.72
CA MET A 204 0.97 -5.56 16.21
C MET A 204 -0.08 -6.27 17.07
N VAL A 205 -0.48 -5.64 18.18
CA VAL A 205 -1.48 -6.21 19.11
C VAL A 205 -2.83 -6.47 18.44
N PRO A 206 -3.60 -7.48 18.89
CA PRO A 206 -4.88 -7.82 18.28
C PRO A 206 -5.87 -6.66 18.19
N ALA A 207 -5.92 -5.77 19.18
CA ALA A 207 -6.84 -4.63 19.22
C ALA A 207 -6.68 -3.70 18.00
N LEU A 208 -5.44 -3.34 17.64
CA LEU A 208 -5.19 -2.54 16.44
C LEU A 208 -5.55 -3.31 15.17
N ARG A 209 -5.19 -4.59 15.09
CA ARG A 209 -5.51 -5.41 13.92
C ARG A 209 -7.01 -5.55 13.69
N SER A 210 -7.81 -5.65 14.75
CA SER A 210 -9.28 -5.74 14.62
C SER A 210 -9.93 -4.43 14.21
N ALA A 211 -9.26 -3.28 14.40
CA ALA A 211 -9.76 -1.97 14.00
C ALA A 211 -9.45 -1.64 12.53
N ILE A 212 -8.63 -2.45 11.84
CA ILE A 212 -8.22 -2.23 10.46
C ILE A 212 -8.80 -3.30 9.53
N GLY A 213 -9.63 -2.89 8.58
CA GLY A 213 -10.07 -3.71 7.46
C GLY A 213 -9.12 -3.57 6.27
N PHE A 214 -8.62 -4.68 5.74
CA PHE A 214 -7.71 -4.69 4.59
C PHE A 214 -8.40 -5.18 3.32
N ALA A 215 -8.46 -4.35 2.28
CA ALA A 215 -9.07 -4.68 1.00
C ALA A 215 -8.15 -4.37 -0.17
N ARG A 216 -8.30 -5.10 -1.28
CA ARG A 216 -7.67 -4.72 -2.55
C ARG A 216 -8.48 -3.61 -3.20
N LEU A 217 -7.84 -2.54 -3.63
CA LEU A 217 -8.46 -1.45 -4.39
C LEU A 217 -7.46 -0.84 -5.35
N ASN A 218 -7.89 -0.55 -6.57
CA ASN A 218 -7.08 0.14 -7.56
C ASN A 218 -7.50 1.62 -7.63
N LEU A 219 -6.57 2.54 -7.41
CA LEU A 219 -6.84 3.97 -7.52
C LEU A 219 -7.13 4.40 -8.96
N MET A 220 -6.87 3.55 -9.96
CA MET A 220 -7.24 3.81 -11.34
C MET A 220 -8.73 3.56 -11.63
N ASP A 221 -9.42 2.80 -10.77
CA ASP A 221 -10.82 2.45 -10.95
C ASP A 221 -11.71 3.71 -11.03
N ASP A 222 -12.85 3.60 -11.70
CA ASP A 222 -13.80 4.70 -11.87
C ASP A 222 -14.67 4.95 -10.63
N HIS A 223 -14.68 4.01 -9.68
CA HIS A 223 -15.45 4.10 -8.45
C HIS A 223 -14.76 3.37 -7.30
N TYR A 224 -14.78 3.98 -6.11
CA TYR A 224 -14.23 3.40 -4.89
C TYR A 224 -15.34 2.88 -3.97
N PRO A 225 -15.52 1.55 -3.83
CA PRO A 225 -16.60 0.96 -3.03
C PRO A 225 -16.26 0.96 -1.52
N VAL A 226 -15.98 2.14 -0.96
CA VAL A 226 -15.52 2.31 0.44
C VAL A 226 -16.67 2.54 1.44
N GLY A 227 -17.91 2.42 0.96
CA GLY A 227 -19.14 2.56 1.73
C GLY A 227 -19.41 4.01 2.11
N GLU A 228 -19.69 4.25 3.39
CA GLU A 228 -19.93 5.60 3.92
C GLU A 228 -18.75 6.55 3.63
N PRO A 229 -18.95 7.87 3.66
CA PRO A 229 -17.85 8.82 3.56
C PRO A 229 -16.89 8.78 4.77
N MET A 230 -15.63 9.12 4.52
CA MET A 230 -14.52 9.10 5.47
C MET A 230 -14.36 10.45 6.18
N HIS A 231 -13.89 10.40 7.42
CA HIS A 231 -13.45 11.59 8.15
C HIS A 231 -12.00 11.95 7.80
N LEU A 232 -11.18 10.92 7.59
CA LEU A 232 -9.75 11.03 7.30
C LEU A 232 -9.42 10.14 6.10
N ILE A 233 -8.68 10.66 5.13
CA ILE A 233 -8.07 9.87 4.06
C ILE A 233 -6.59 10.19 4.00
N PHE A 234 -5.76 9.16 4.10
CA PHE A 234 -4.32 9.20 3.86
C PHE A 234 -4.08 8.60 2.49
N CYS A 235 -3.47 9.37 1.58
CA CYS A 235 -3.08 8.93 0.24
C CYS A 235 -1.69 9.49 -0.02
N ARG A 236 -0.68 8.85 0.58
CA ARG A 236 0.66 9.43 0.70
C ARG A 236 1.67 8.65 -0.13
N ASN A 237 2.51 9.39 -0.85
CA ASN A 237 3.65 8.87 -1.60
C ASN A 237 3.26 7.83 -2.70
N VAL A 238 2.04 7.95 -3.24
CA VAL A 238 1.52 7.12 -4.34
C VAL A 238 1.22 7.92 -5.60
N LEU A 239 0.76 9.18 -5.46
CA LEU A 239 0.42 10.04 -6.60
C LEU A 239 1.64 10.35 -7.47
N ILE A 240 2.84 10.28 -6.91
CA ILE A 240 4.12 10.44 -7.62
C ILE A 240 4.32 9.42 -8.76
N TYR A 241 3.60 8.30 -8.76
CA TYR A 241 3.67 7.29 -9.83
C TYR A 241 2.75 7.60 -11.01
N PHE A 242 1.79 8.50 -10.83
CA PHE A 242 0.76 8.85 -11.81
C PHE A 242 1.13 10.11 -12.61
N ASP A 243 0.59 10.24 -13.82
CA ASP A 243 0.63 11.51 -14.55
C ASP A 243 -0.38 12.53 -14.02
N LYS A 244 -0.25 13.79 -14.44
CA LYS A 244 -1.10 14.88 -13.96
C LYS A 244 -2.61 14.66 -14.17
N PRO A 245 -3.08 14.20 -15.34
CA PRO A 245 -4.50 13.84 -15.52
C PRO A 245 -4.96 12.77 -14.51
N THR A 246 -4.17 11.72 -14.33
CA THR A 246 -4.49 10.63 -13.40
C THR A 246 -4.47 11.10 -11.95
N GLN A 247 -3.47 11.88 -11.53
CA GLN A 247 -3.43 12.51 -10.20
C GLN A 247 -4.71 13.30 -9.93
N ARG A 248 -5.20 14.07 -10.93
CA ARG A 248 -6.44 14.85 -10.80
C ARG A 248 -7.66 13.97 -10.63
N LYS A 249 -7.80 12.91 -11.45
CA LYS A 249 -8.88 11.93 -11.33
C LYS A 249 -8.89 11.28 -9.94
N VAL A 250 -7.73 10.78 -9.50
CA VAL A 250 -7.58 10.08 -8.22
C VAL A 250 -7.97 11.00 -7.07
N VAL A 251 -7.39 12.20 -7.01
CA VAL A 251 -7.66 13.14 -5.91
C VAL A 251 -9.14 13.56 -5.89
N ALA A 252 -9.76 13.81 -7.05
CA ALA A 252 -11.19 14.13 -7.11
C ALA A 252 -12.05 13.01 -6.49
N GLN A 253 -11.83 11.75 -6.87
CA GLN A 253 -12.56 10.61 -6.30
C GLN A 253 -12.31 10.43 -4.78
N LEU A 254 -11.08 10.69 -4.31
CA LEU A 254 -10.80 10.67 -2.86
C LEU A 254 -11.57 11.78 -2.14
N VAL A 255 -11.66 12.97 -2.72
CA VAL A 255 -12.45 14.09 -2.17
C VAL A 255 -13.94 13.74 -2.14
N ASP A 256 -14.47 13.04 -3.14
CA ASP A 256 -15.85 12.57 -3.14
C ASP A 256 -16.13 11.59 -1.99
N CYS A 257 -15.12 10.81 -1.61
CA CYS A 257 -15.18 9.91 -0.46
C CYS A 257 -15.04 10.62 0.90
N LEU A 258 -14.76 11.92 0.97
CA LEU A 258 -14.66 12.67 2.23
C LEU A 258 -16.01 13.25 2.68
N LYS A 259 -16.26 13.21 3.99
CA LYS A 259 -17.29 14.03 4.65
C LYS A 259 -16.97 15.53 4.50
N PRO A 260 -17.97 16.42 4.50
CA PRO A 260 -17.75 17.85 4.71
C PRO A 260 -16.94 18.10 5.99
N GLY A 261 -15.88 18.90 5.90
CA GLY A 261 -14.91 19.10 6.98
C GLY A 261 -14.00 17.90 7.27
N GLY A 262 -13.99 16.86 6.42
CA GLY A 262 -13.04 15.76 6.47
C GLY A 262 -11.66 16.16 5.93
N HIS A 263 -10.63 15.37 6.24
CA HIS A 263 -9.25 15.71 5.94
C HIS A 263 -8.58 14.72 4.99
N LEU A 264 -7.86 15.24 3.99
CA LEU A 264 -6.99 14.51 3.08
C LEU A 264 -5.52 14.79 3.43
N PHE A 265 -4.73 13.73 3.59
CA PHE A 265 -3.29 13.79 3.82
C PHE A 265 -2.56 13.25 2.60
N LEU A 266 -1.67 14.06 2.04
CA LEU A 266 -0.81 13.70 0.91
C LEU A 266 0.66 13.68 1.36
N GLY A 267 1.53 13.02 0.61
CA GLY A 267 2.97 12.96 0.89
C GLY A 267 3.68 14.28 0.54
N HIS A 268 4.85 14.52 1.14
CA HIS A 268 5.57 15.81 1.00
C HIS A 268 5.88 16.25 -0.44
N SER A 269 6.05 15.30 -1.36
CA SER A 269 6.37 15.60 -2.77
C SER A 269 5.11 15.70 -3.64
N GLU A 270 3.93 15.61 -3.05
CA GLU A 270 2.64 15.58 -3.74
C GLU A 270 1.95 16.93 -3.57
N SER A 271 1.37 17.42 -4.66
CA SER A 271 0.71 18.72 -4.70
C SER A 271 -0.57 18.63 -5.52
N ILE A 272 -1.59 19.30 -5.01
CA ILE A 272 -2.89 19.49 -5.68
C ILE A 272 -3.04 20.92 -6.22
N THR A 273 -1.95 21.69 -6.30
CA THR A 273 -1.98 23.04 -6.85
C THR A 273 -2.50 23.00 -8.30
N GLY A 274 -3.50 23.84 -8.60
CA GLY A 274 -4.14 23.90 -9.93
C GLY A 274 -5.28 22.91 -10.13
N HIS A 275 -5.65 22.13 -9.11
CA HIS A 275 -6.84 21.31 -9.12
C HIS A 275 -8.00 22.14 -8.56
N ASP A 276 -9.04 22.35 -9.37
CA ASP A 276 -10.29 22.99 -8.94
C ASP A 276 -11.09 21.99 -8.09
N LEU A 277 -10.75 21.93 -6.80
CA LEU A 277 -11.33 21.01 -5.82
C LEU A 277 -11.78 21.79 -4.58
N PRO A 278 -12.85 21.37 -3.89
CA PRO A 278 -13.35 22.02 -2.68
C PRO A 278 -12.48 21.70 -1.45
N LEU A 279 -11.17 21.96 -1.55
CA LEU A 279 -10.17 21.68 -0.54
C LEU A 279 -9.44 22.96 -0.12
N THR A 280 -9.34 23.17 1.19
CA THR A 280 -8.51 24.22 1.78
C THR A 280 -7.30 23.58 2.45
N GLN A 281 -6.09 24.05 2.13
CA GLN A 281 -4.89 23.59 2.83
C GLN A 281 -4.86 24.13 4.26
N VAL A 282 -4.74 23.24 5.26
CA VAL A 282 -4.80 23.59 6.69
C VAL A 282 -3.49 23.30 7.44
N ALA A 283 -2.63 22.47 6.86
CA ALA A 283 -1.24 22.26 7.28
C ALA A 283 -0.39 21.80 6.08
N ASN A 284 0.90 21.56 6.28
CA ASN A 284 1.76 21.04 5.22
C ASN A 284 1.19 19.72 4.69
N THR A 285 0.85 19.68 3.40
CA THR A 285 0.23 18.53 2.70
C THR A 285 -1.02 17.94 3.38
N VAL A 286 -1.73 18.72 4.20
CA VAL A 286 -3.03 18.38 4.79
C VAL A 286 -4.09 19.35 4.32
N PHE A 287 -5.19 18.81 3.82
CA PHE A 287 -6.29 19.56 3.21
C PHE A 287 -7.62 19.20 3.86
N ARG A 288 -8.49 20.18 4.04
CA ARG A 288 -9.84 20.02 4.59
C ARG A 288 -10.89 20.26 3.50
N LYS A 289 -11.86 19.35 3.39
CA LYS A 289 -13.02 19.51 2.51
C LYS A 289 -13.97 20.58 3.05
N GLY A 290 -14.43 21.45 2.15
CA GLY A 290 -15.49 22.45 2.43
C GLY A 290 -16.77 21.85 2.99
#